data_AF-A0A0X3RYS7-F1
#
_entry.id   AF-A0A0X3RYS7-F1
#
_cell.length_a   1.000
_cell.length_b   1.000
_cell.length_c   1.000
_cell.angle_alpha   90.00
_cell.angle_beta   90.00
_cell.angle_gamma   90.00
#
_symmetry.space_group_name_H-M   'P 1'
#
loop_
_entity.id
_entity.type
_entity.pdbx_description
1 polymer ?
#
loop_
_entity_poly.entity_id
_entity_poly.type
_entity_poly.pdbx_seq_one_letter_code
_entity_poly.pdbx_strand_id
1 'polypeptide(L)'
;MCVEFYELVGQPGAPVELIKIVAAPVAFKIWVMDAAFRRRSVWELLDVVPLTHEEQTVVHLFGKQDPLSGDITVYHEDPVTGASSETPATLEECQKLERAAVWSPQHIEDRLRDHFDGRPNKWVESLRLKP
;
A
#
# COMPACT_ATOMS: atom_id res chain seq x y z
N MET A 1 -4.27 8.11 -1.55
CA MET A 1 -3.33 8.28 -0.41
C MET A 1 -2.54 7.00 -0.26
N CYS A 2 -1.23 7.10 -0.01
CA CYS A 2 -0.39 5.94 0.32
C CYS A 2 -0.57 5.55 1.78
N VAL A 3 -0.75 4.27 2.06
CA VAL A 3 -1.09 3.74 3.39
C VAL A 3 -0.23 2.52 3.68
N GLU A 4 0.29 2.45 4.89
CA GLU A 4 1.02 1.30 5.43
C GLU A 4 0.07 0.34 6.14
N PHE A 5 0.26 -0.94 5.89
CA PHE A 5 -0.37 -2.03 6.61
C PHE A 5 0.71 -2.84 7.33
N TYR A 6 0.42 -3.32 8.53
CA TYR A 6 1.42 -3.86 9.45
C TYR A 6 1.22 -5.35 9.73
N GLU A 7 2.30 -6.04 10.08
CA GLU A 7 2.37 -7.43 10.52
C GLU A 7 1.81 -7.61 11.94
N LEU A 8 0.52 -7.27 12.11
CA LEU A 8 -0.15 -7.32 13.39
C LEU A 8 -1.62 -7.72 13.21
N VAL A 9 -2.05 -8.70 14.00
CA VAL A 9 -3.45 -9.15 14.08
C VAL A 9 -3.98 -8.83 15.48
N GLY A 10 -5.01 -7.99 15.56
CA GLY A 10 -5.72 -7.69 16.80
C GLY A 10 -6.63 -8.83 17.23
N GLN A 11 -6.92 -8.89 18.54
CA GLN A 11 -7.92 -9.81 19.07
C GLN A 11 -9.28 -9.11 19.16
N PRO A 12 -10.38 -9.72 18.65
CA PRO A 12 -11.72 -9.14 18.79
C PRO A 12 -12.08 -8.86 20.25
N GLY A 13 -12.49 -7.63 20.56
CA GLY A 13 -12.89 -7.20 21.91
C GLY A 13 -11.73 -6.87 22.86
N ALA A 14 -10.47 -7.06 22.45
CA ALA A 14 -9.32 -6.58 23.20
C ALA A 14 -9.08 -5.09 22.93
N PRO A 15 -8.57 -4.33 23.91
CA PRO A 15 -8.17 -2.94 23.68
C PRO A 15 -7.05 -2.88 22.63
N VAL A 16 -7.16 -1.92 21.72
CA VAL A 16 -6.15 -1.68 20.68
C VAL A 16 -5.05 -0.79 21.24
N GLU A 17 -3.83 -1.30 21.30
CA GLU A 17 -2.65 -0.52 21.71
C GLU A 17 -1.97 0.08 20.48
N LEU A 18 -2.25 1.36 20.19
CA LEU A 18 -1.78 2.05 18.99
C LEU A 18 -0.25 2.04 18.84
N ILE A 19 0.48 2.15 19.95
CA ILE A 19 1.95 2.05 19.98
C ILE A 19 2.44 0.71 19.43
N LYS A 20 1.71 -0.39 19.65
CA LYS A 20 2.06 -1.70 19.10
C LYS A 20 1.83 -1.78 17.60
N ILE A 21 0.85 -1.05 17.08
CA ILE A 21 0.57 -1.00 15.63
C ILE A 21 1.74 -0.35 14.91
N VAL A 22 2.12 0.88 15.32
CA VAL A 22 3.18 1.64 14.64
C VAL A 22 4.57 1.05 14.84
N ALA A 23 4.78 0.25 15.89
CA ALA A 23 6.03 -0.46 16.13
C ALA A 23 6.12 -1.82 15.39
N ALA A 24 5.02 -2.30 14.81
CA ALA A 24 5.02 -3.56 14.08
C ALA A 24 5.71 -3.40 12.71
N PRO A 25 6.31 -4.48 12.16
CA PRO A 25 6.85 -4.45 10.81
C PRO A 25 5.76 -4.08 9.79
N VAL A 26 6.13 -3.36 8.74
CA VAL A 26 5.22 -3.09 7.62
C VAL A 26 5.07 -4.37 6.78
N ALA A 27 3.83 -4.82 6.61
CA ALA A 27 3.47 -5.94 5.74
C ALA A 27 3.50 -5.51 4.27
N PHE A 28 2.84 -4.40 3.94
CA PHE A 28 2.88 -3.80 2.61
C PHE A 28 2.40 -2.34 2.63
N LYS A 29 2.70 -1.62 1.55
CA LYS A 29 2.36 -0.21 1.38
C LYS A 29 1.72 0.02 0.00
N ILE A 30 0.53 0.61 -0.02
CA ILE A 30 -0.27 0.74 -1.25
C ILE A 30 -1.06 2.05 -1.28
N TRP A 31 -1.51 2.46 -2.47
CA TRP A 31 -2.52 3.50 -2.58
C TRP A 31 -3.91 2.97 -2.30
N VAL A 32 -4.64 3.69 -1.46
CA VAL A 32 -6.00 3.33 -1.05
C VAL A 32 -6.99 4.36 -1.59
N MET A 33 -8.13 3.85 -2.09
CA MET A 33 -9.27 4.67 -2.49
C MET A 33 -9.78 5.49 -1.29
N ASP A 34 -10.14 6.75 -1.53
CA ASP A 34 -10.66 7.64 -0.49
C ASP A 34 -11.92 7.12 0.20
N ALA A 35 -12.69 6.26 -0.48
CA ALA A 35 -13.85 5.55 0.04
C ALA A 35 -13.56 4.79 1.35
N ALA A 36 -12.31 4.36 1.56
CA ALA A 36 -11.84 3.71 2.79
C ALA A 36 -11.93 4.61 4.04
N PHE A 37 -11.93 5.93 3.87
CA PHE A 37 -11.85 6.91 4.96
C PHE A 37 -13.12 7.76 5.10
N ARG A 38 -14.13 7.51 4.26
CA ARG A 38 -15.40 8.25 4.32
C ARG A 38 -16.24 7.77 5.50
N ARG A 39 -17.18 8.61 5.99
CA ARG A 39 -18.07 8.32 7.13
C ARG A 39 -18.88 7.01 7.04
N ARG A 40 -19.03 6.43 5.85
CA ARG A 40 -19.74 5.15 5.62
C ARG A 40 -18.77 3.99 5.31
N SER A 41 -17.49 4.17 5.59
CA SER A 41 -16.50 3.11 5.48
C SER A 41 -16.76 2.04 6.54
N VAL A 42 -16.32 0.82 6.24
CA VAL A 42 -16.27 -0.28 7.21
C VAL A 42 -15.09 -0.14 8.17
N TRP A 43 -14.15 0.78 7.92
CA TRP A 43 -12.99 1.01 8.76
C TRP A 43 -13.25 2.13 9.78
N GLU A 44 -12.98 1.81 11.04
CA GLU A 44 -13.01 2.75 12.15
C GLU A 44 -11.69 3.53 12.22
N LEU A 45 -11.79 4.86 12.35
CA LEU A 45 -10.64 5.69 12.65
C LEU A 45 -10.32 5.59 14.14
N LEU A 46 -9.17 5.04 14.48
CA LEU A 46 -8.75 4.86 15.87
C LEU A 46 -8.06 6.09 16.46
N ASP A 47 -7.21 6.78 15.68
CA ASP A 47 -6.48 7.97 16.13
C ASP A 47 -5.93 8.79 14.94
N VAL A 48 -5.50 10.03 15.21
CA VAL A 48 -4.82 10.92 14.26
C VAL A 48 -3.57 11.49 14.92
N VAL A 49 -2.42 11.08 14.44
CA VAL A 49 -1.11 11.52 14.94
C VAL A 49 -0.35 12.22 13.80
N PRO A 50 0.28 13.38 14.03
CA PRO A 50 1.11 14.01 13.01
C PRO A 50 2.34 13.15 12.70
N LEU A 51 2.68 13.05 11.41
CA LEU A 51 3.90 12.39 10.97
C LEU A 51 5.14 13.13 11.47
N THR A 52 6.18 12.39 11.84
CA THR A 52 7.53 12.89 12.09
C THR A 52 8.14 13.48 10.81
N HIS A 53 9.21 14.27 10.95
CA HIS A 53 9.90 14.84 9.79
C HIS A 53 10.47 13.75 8.87
N GLU A 54 10.98 12.66 9.44
CA GLU A 54 11.50 11.53 8.66
C GLU A 54 10.40 10.88 7.83
N GLU A 55 9.26 10.56 8.44
CA GLU A 55 8.08 10.00 7.76
C GLU A 55 7.56 10.89 6.63
N GLN A 56 7.62 12.22 6.80
CA GLN A 56 7.23 13.20 5.77
C GLN A 56 8.20 13.25 4.58
N THR A 57 9.39 12.67 4.69
CA THR A 57 10.41 12.71 3.62
C THR A 57 10.58 11.37 2.90
N VAL A 58 9.81 10.34 3.30
CA VAL A 58 9.92 9.01 2.67
C VAL A 58 9.35 9.05 1.26
N VAL A 59 10.21 8.81 0.26
CA VAL A 59 9.80 8.61 -1.12
C VAL A 59 9.29 7.18 -1.29
N HIS A 60 8.13 7.01 -1.90
CA HIS A 60 7.57 5.69 -2.21
C HIS A 60 7.74 5.38 -3.70
N LEU A 61 8.25 4.18 -3.97
CA LEU A 61 8.51 3.69 -5.31
C LEU A 61 7.52 2.60 -5.67
N PHE A 62 6.92 2.72 -6.85
CA PHE A 62 5.96 1.74 -7.35
C PHE A 62 6.34 1.27 -8.76
N GLY A 63 6.22 -0.03 -9.02
CA GLY A 63 6.40 -0.60 -10.34
C GLY A 63 5.20 -0.33 -11.24
N LYS A 64 5.45 0.06 -12.49
CA LYS A 64 4.42 0.29 -13.49
C LYS A 64 4.73 -0.38 -14.81
N GLN A 65 3.69 -0.93 -15.41
CA GLN A 65 3.67 -1.36 -16.81
C GLN A 65 2.48 -0.69 -17.49
N ASP A 66 2.74 0.05 -18.55
CA ASP A 66 1.68 0.63 -19.38
C ASP A 66 0.93 -0.50 -20.12
N PRO A 67 -0.41 -0.58 -20.01
CA PRO A 67 -1.17 -1.68 -20.61
C PRO A 67 -1.29 -1.58 -22.14
N LEU A 68 -0.97 -0.43 -22.74
CA LEU A 68 -1.04 -0.19 -24.18
C LEU A 68 0.32 -0.36 -24.86
N SER A 69 1.37 0.28 -24.32
CA SER A 69 2.72 0.20 -24.90
C SER A 69 3.55 -0.96 -24.36
N GLY A 70 3.24 -1.44 -23.14
CA GLY A 70 4.06 -2.41 -22.43
C GLY A 70 5.27 -1.80 -21.72
N ASP A 71 5.44 -0.47 -21.78
CA ASP A 71 6.58 0.23 -21.16
C ASP A 71 6.63 -0.01 -19.66
N ILE A 72 7.84 -0.28 -19.16
CA ILE A 72 8.09 -0.53 -17.75
C ILE A 72 8.76 0.69 -17.13
N THR A 73 8.16 1.22 -16.08
CA THR A 73 8.64 2.40 -15.37
C THR A 73 8.55 2.22 -13.85
N VAL A 74 9.41 2.92 -13.12
CA VAL A 74 9.22 3.16 -11.69
C VAL A 74 8.53 4.51 -11.55
N TYR A 75 7.43 4.51 -10.79
CA TYR A 75 6.73 5.71 -10.37
C TYR A 75 7.28 6.20 -9.03
N HIS A 76 7.54 7.50 -8.94
CA HIS A 76 8.00 8.19 -7.73
C HIS A 76 7.09 9.38 -7.45
N GLU A 77 6.78 9.60 -6.17
CA GLU A 77 6.07 10.79 -5.69
C GLU A 77 6.99 11.55 -4.73
N ASP A 78 7.17 12.84 -4.99
CA ASP A 78 7.87 13.73 -4.07
C ASP A 78 6.97 13.99 -2.86
N PRO A 79 7.39 13.61 -1.63
CA PRO A 79 6.52 13.62 -0.47
C PRO A 79 6.29 15.03 0.09
N VAL A 80 7.07 16.04 -0.34
CA VAL A 80 6.95 17.43 0.10
C VAL A 80 6.03 18.23 -0.81
N THR A 81 6.18 18.05 -2.12
CA THR A 81 5.46 18.81 -3.15
C THR A 81 4.25 18.07 -3.72
N GLY A 82 4.19 16.75 -3.55
CA GLY A 82 3.21 15.88 -4.19
C GLY A 82 3.40 15.73 -5.70
N ALA A 83 4.51 16.21 -6.26
CA ALA A 83 4.81 16.06 -7.67
C ALA A 83 5.17 14.61 -7.98
N SER A 84 4.64 14.06 -9.08
CA SER A 84 4.94 12.71 -9.51
C SER A 84 5.77 12.69 -10.79
N SER A 85 6.60 11.65 -10.91
CA SER A 85 7.38 11.39 -12.11
C SER A 85 7.56 9.89 -12.32
N GLU A 86 7.96 9.51 -13.53
CA GLU A 86 8.26 8.13 -13.89
C GLU A 86 9.63 8.05 -14.55
N THR A 87 10.39 7.00 -14.24
CA THR A 87 11.66 6.70 -14.92
C THR A 87 11.61 5.32 -15.55
N PRO A 88 12.19 5.13 -16.75
CA PRO A 88 12.32 3.81 -17.37
C PRO A 88 12.98 2.80 -16.42
N ALA A 89 12.51 1.56 -16.45
CA ALA A 89 13.03 0.50 -15.60
C ALA A 89 12.90 -0.87 -16.28
N THR A 90 13.59 -1.86 -15.71
CA THR A 90 13.51 -3.24 -16.14
C THR A 90 12.35 -3.97 -15.45
N LEU A 91 11.90 -5.07 -16.06
CA LEU A 91 10.91 -5.96 -15.45
C LEU A 91 11.37 -6.47 -14.08
N GLU A 92 12.65 -6.83 -13.94
CA GLU A 92 13.21 -7.36 -12.70
C GLU A 92 13.21 -6.32 -11.57
N GLU A 93 13.53 -5.06 -11.88
CA GLU A 93 13.47 -3.96 -10.91
C GLU A 93 12.04 -3.73 -10.45
N CYS A 94 11.10 -3.60 -11.38
CA CYS A 94 9.70 -3.32 -11.02
C CYS A 94 8.99 -4.50 -10.36
N GLN A 95 9.41 -5.75 -10.60
CA GLN A 95 8.87 -6.93 -9.91
C GLN A 95 9.16 -6.94 -8.40
N LYS A 96 10.18 -6.21 -7.95
CA LYS A 96 10.55 -6.08 -6.53
C LYS A 96 9.78 -4.95 -5.83
N LEU A 97 8.97 -4.19 -6.58
CA LEU A 97 8.20 -3.05 -6.08
C LEU A 97 6.70 -3.38 -6.02
N GLU A 98 5.99 -2.67 -5.15
CA GLU A 98 4.53 -2.69 -5.17
C GLU A 98 3.99 -2.11 -6.49
N ARG A 99 2.88 -2.65 -6.97
CA ARG A 99 2.28 -2.17 -8.23
C ARG A 99 1.69 -0.79 -8.02
N ALA A 100 1.98 0.14 -8.93
CA ALA A 100 1.31 1.44 -9.04
C ALA A 100 -0.18 1.26 -9.38
N ALA A 101 -1.00 1.00 -8.36
CA ALA A 101 -2.43 0.75 -8.45
C ALA A 101 -3.15 1.26 -7.21
N VAL A 102 -4.39 1.74 -7.38
CA VAL A 102 -5.24 2.19 -6.27
C VAL A 102 -6.20 1.08 -5.87
N TRP A 103 -6.21 0.74 -4.59
CA TRP A 103 -6.93 -0.40 -4.02
C TRP A 103 -8.23 0.01 -3.32
N SER A 104 -9.27 -0.79 -3.49
CA SER A 104 -10.51 -0.67 -2.73
C SER A 104 -10.36 -1.31 -1.33
N PRO A 105 -11.16 -0.89 -0.33
CA PRO A 105 -11.13 -1.50 1.01
C PRO A 105 -11.28 -3.03 0.99
N GLN A 106 -12.19 -3.54 0.16
CA GLN A 106 -12.47 -4.97 0.07
C GLN A 106 -11.28 -5.76 -0.48
N HIS A 107 -10.56 -5.21 -1.47
CA HIS A 107 -9.36 -5.88 -2.00
C HIS A 107 -8.25 -5.95 -0.95
N ILE A 108 -8.17 -4.95 -0.08
CA ILE A 108 -7.18 -4.84 1.00
C ILE A 108 -7.51 -5.85 2.10
N GLU A 109 -8.77 -5.95 2.52
CA GLU A 109 -9.22 -6.94 3.49
C GLU A 109 -8.95 -8.36 3.01
N ASP A 110 -9.22 -8.65 1.73
CA ASP A 110 -8.85 -9.92 1.11
C ASP A 110 -7.33 -10.14 1.16
N ARG A 111 -6.53 -9.13 0.82
CA ARG A 111 -5.06 -9.24 0.82
C ARG A 111 -4.50 -9.48 2.22
N LEU A 112 -4.99 -8.79 3.25
CA LEU A 112 -4.59 -8.99 4.64
C LEU A 112 -4.93 -10.42 5.10
N ARG A 113 -6.17 -10.88 4.82
CA ARG A 113 -6.60 -12.23 5.18
C ARG A 113 -5.73 -13.29 4.51
N ASP A 114 -5.50 -13.14 3.20
CA ASP A 114 -4.68 -14.07 2.43
C ASP A 114 -3.21 -14.09 2.90
N HIS A 115 -2.67 -12.91 3.24
CA HIS A 115 -1.31 -12.76 3.79
C HIS A 115 -1.15 -13.52 5.10
N PHE A 116 -2.04 -13.32 6.08
CA PHE A 116 -1.98 -14.02 7.36
C PHE A 116 -2.36 -15.50 7.26
N ASP A 117 -3.15 -15.89 6.26
CA ASP A 117 -3.44 -17.30 5.93
C ASP A 117 -2.28 -17.97 5.15
N GLY A 118 -1.24 -17.23 4.75
CA GLY A 118 -0.10 -17.74 3.99
C GLY A 118 -0.46 -18.20 2.57
N ARG A 119 -1.48 -17.61 1.94
CA ARG A 119 -1.96 -17.99 0.61
C ARG A 119 -1.82 -16.85 -0.41
N PRO A 120 -1.69 -17.16 -1.72
CA PRO A 120 -1.65 -16.12 -2.75
C PRO A 120 -2.94 -15.29 -2.79
N ASN A 121 -2.79 -13.97 -2.94
CA ASN A 121 -3.92 -13.06 -3.08
C ASN A 121 -4.27 -12.79 -4.54
N LYS A 122 -5.50 -13.08 -4.96
CA LYS A 122 -5.95 -12.94 -6.36
C LYS A 122 -5.75 -11.53 -6.94
N TRP A 123 -5.87 -10.48 -6.13
CA TRP A 123 -5.73 -9.10 -6.59
C TRP A 123 -4.27 -8.77 -6.87
N VAL A 124 -3.36 -9.18 -5.98
CA VAL A 124 -1.91 -9.09 -6.20
C VAL A 124 -1.52 -9.85 -7.46
N GLU A 125 -2.03 -11.08 -7.63
CA GLU A 125 -1.77 -11.90 -8.82
C GLU A 125 -2.25 -11.21 -10.11
N SER A 126 -3.43 -10.59 -10.09
CA SER A 126 -3.99 -9.88 -11.25
C SER A 126 -3.17 -8.65 -11.68
N LEU A 127 -2.35 -8.12 -10.76
CA LEU A 127 -1.55 -6.92 -10.95
C LEU A 127 -0.08 -7.21 -11.33
N ARG A 128 0.31 -8.49 -11.41
CA ARG A 128 1.67 -8.87 -11.80
C ARG A 128 2.02 -8.32 -13.18
N LEU A 129 3.24 -7.82 -13.30
CA LEU A 129 3.82 -7.36 -14.56
C LEU A 129 3.91 -8.54 -15.52
N LYS A 130 3.58 -8.29 -16.78
CA LYS A 130 3.64 -9.28 -17.85
C LYS A 130 4.96 -9.17 -18.60
N PRO A 131 5.56 -10.29 -19.02
CA PRO A 131 6.72 -10.28 -19.90
C PRO A 131 6.38 -9.73 -21.29
#